data_AF-A0A956FFM6-F1
#
_entry.id   AF-A0A956FFM6-F1
#
_cell.length_a   1.000
_cell.length_b   1.000
_cell.length_c   1.000
_cell.angle_alpha   90.00
_cell.angle_beta   90.00
_cell.angle_gamma   90.00
#
_symmetry.space_group_name_H-M   'P 1'
#
loop_
_entity.id
_entity.type
_entity.pdbx_description
1 polymer ?
#
loop_
_entity_poly.entity_id
_entity_poly.type
_entity_poly.pdbx_seq_one_letter_code
_entity_poly.pdbx_strand_id
1 'polypeptide(L)'
;MNARRLPTLLLPALLAMAAPGCIIVSDDGDDSAGDAGSGDAGSSDGSGGADGMDEDTGAEGGGTADEPTPGLWIYAETGQSTNECEFLDDPSNGWGEYGVELVDGGFRVTPGDDTEPFDCSSGGGSFECPQRLQEEVMAGGTTLQVLVTIEGTLPMADAMAGTQLGEVVCEGSDCALAEQLLGTTLPCSFSVGFTGERAGS
;
A
#
# COMPACT_ATOMS: atom_id res chain seq x y z
N MET A 1 -17.69 -13.18 1.53
CA MET A 1 -16.45 -12.39 1.58
C MET A 1 -16.50 -11.50 2.81
N ASN A 2 -15.56 -11.64 3.74
CA ASN A 2 -15.48 -10.75 4.91
C ASN A 2 -14.51 -9.63 4.55
N ALA A 3 -15.01 -8.53 4.00
CA ALA A 3 -14.24 -7.30 3.87
C ALA A 3 -13.81 -6.89 5.28
N ARG A 4 -12.52 -7.02 5.58
CA ARG A 4 -11.94 -6.39 6.76
C ARG A 4 -11.93 -4.91 6.44
N ARG A 5 -12.98 -4.20 6.84
CA ARG A 5 -12.89 -2.74 7.00
C ARG A 5 -11.64 -2.51 7.84
N LEU A 6 -10.70 -1.71 7.32
CA LEU A 6 -9.67 -1.10 8.15
C LEU A 6 -10.34 -0.66 9.45
N PRO A 7 -9.78 -1.01 10.62
CA PRO A 7 -10.44 -0.74 11.88
C PRO A 7 -10.77 0.75 11.94
N THR A 8 -12.06 1.07 11.77
CA THR A 8 -12.68 2.39 11.97
C THR A 8 -12.59 2.83 13.45
N LEU A 9 -11.62 2.28 14.20
CA LEU A 9 -11.49 2.33 15.64
C LEU A 9 -10.36 3.26 16.10
N LEU A 10 -9.48 3.75 15.22
CA LEU A 10 -8.41 4.67 15.62
C LEU A 10 -8.83 6.14 15.64
N LEU A 11 -9.73 6.59 14.76
CA LEU A 11 -10.12 8.02 14.73
C LEU A 11 -11.27 8.49 15.64
N PRO A 12 -12.23 7.68 16.12
CA PRO A 12 -13.20 8.19 17.09
C PRO A 12 -12.59 8.45 18.48
N ALA A 13 -11.37 7.95 18.75
CA ALA A 13 -10.65 8.23 20.00
C ALA A 13 -10.08 9.66 20.05
N LEU A 14 -9.66 10.23 18.91
CA LEU A 14 -9.12 11.60 18.88
C LEU A 14 -10.22 12.67 19.07
N LEU A 15 -11.45 12.38 18.64
CA LEU A 15 -12.55 13.34 18.72
C LEU A 15 -13.16 13.52 20.13
N ALA A 16 -12.80 12.66 21.10
CA ALA A 16 -13.34 12.72 22.46
C ALA A 16 -12.60 13.70 23.41
N MET A 17 -11.46 14.27 22.98
CA MET A 17 -10.59 15.07 23.87
C MET A 17 -10.89 16.57 23.91
N ALA A 18 -11.80 17.08 23.07
CA ALA A 18 -12.12 18.52 23.00
C ALA A 18 -13.27 18.96 23.94
N ALA A 19 -13.48 18.24 25.05
CA ALA A 19 -14.30 18.72 26.16
C ALA A 19 -13.39 18.96 27.38
N PRO A 20 -13.36 20.18 27.97
CA PRO A 20 -12.68 20.41 29.23
C PRO A 20 -13.45 19.72 30.36
N GLY A 21 -13.18 18.43 30.60
CA GLY A 21 -13.80 17.69 31.69
C GLY A 21 -13.51 16.19 31.67
N CYS A 22 -12.73 15.75 32.67
CA CYS A 22 -12.53 14.37 33.16
C CYS A 22 -11.44 13.52 32.49
N ILE A 23 -10.25 13.57 33.11
CA ILE A 23 -9.19 12.55 33.10
C ILE A 23 -9.74 11.27 33.76
N ILE A 24 -9.66 10.13 33.07
CA ILE A 24 -9.61 8.82 33.72
C ILE A 24 -8.24 8.22 33.41
N VAL A 25 -7.40 8.19 34.44
CA VAL A 25 -6.22 7.34 34.51
C VAL A 25 -6.71 5.91 34.69
N SER A 26 -6.20 4.98 33.89
CA SER A 26 -6.22 3.55 34.23
C SER A 26 -4.80 3.04 34.04
N ASP A 27 -4.16 2.88 35.19
CA ASP A 27 -2.88 2.23 35.45
C ASP A 27 -3.20 0.73 35.65
N ASP A 28 -2.49 -0.16 34.96
CA ASP A 28 -2.31 -1.61 35.23
C ASP A 28 -1.54 -2.13 33.98
N GLY A 29 -0.24 -2.41 33.99
CA GLY A 29 0.49 -3.23 34.94
C GLY A 29 0.59 -4.66 34.37
N ASP A 30 1.62 -4.96 33.57
CA ASP A 30 2.27 -6.28 33.62
C ASP A 30 3.59 -6.34 32.82
N ASP A 31 4.63 -6.74 33.54
CA ASP A 31 5.97 -7.03 33.08
C ASP A 31 5.99 -8.39 32.37
N SER A 32 6.72 -8.51 31.25
CA SER A 32 7.31 -9.78 30.84
C SER A 32 8.57 -9.56 30.04
N ALA A 33 9.69 -9.63 30.76
CA ALA A 33 11.03 -9.81 30.21
C ALA A 33 11.24 -11.25 29.72
N GLY A 34 11.95 -11.38 28.61
CA GLY A 34 12.55 -12.63 28.14
C GLY A 34 12.83 -12.55 26.64
N ASP A 35 13.84 -13.17 26.07
CA ASP A 35 15.09 -13.77 26.55
C ASP A 35 15.97 -13.87 25.30
N ALA A 36 17.29 -13.90 25.49
CA ALA A 36 18.29 -13.82 24.43
C ALA A 36 18.27 -15.00 23.44
N GLY A 37 18.61 -14.72 22.18
CA GLY A 37 18.86 -15.73 21.16
C GLY A 37 19.93 -15.30 20.16
N SER A 38 21.20 -15.32 20.59
CA SER A 38 22.36 -15.31 19.68
C SER A 38 22.39 -16.60 18.86
N GLY A 39 22.34 -16.49 17.54
CA GLY A 39 22.50 -17.58 16.58
C GLY A 39 23.65 -17.32 15.62
N ASP A 40 24.49 -18.34 15.49
CA ASP A 40 25.88 -18.36 15.04
C ASP A 40 26.09 -18.28 13.52
N ALA A 41 27.35 -18.09 13.13
CA ALA A 41 27.86 -17.85 11.80
C ALA A 41 27.86 -19.10 10.90
N GLY A 42 27.72 -18.89 9.59
CA GLY A 42 27.93 -19.90 8.56
C GLY A 42 28.61 -19.31 7.33
N SER A 43 29.94 -19.33 7.31
CA SER A 43 30.74 -19.20 6.08
C SER A 43 30.58 -20.46 5.23
N SER A 44 30.49 -20.30 3.92
CA SER A 44 30.59 -21.39 2.95
C SER A 44 31.27 -20.89 1.68
N ASP A 45 32.57 -21.10 1.65
CA ASP A 45 33.49 -20.79 0.56
C ASP A 45 33.39 -21.95 -0.45
N GLY A 46 32.78 -21.68 -1.60
CA GLY A 46 32.58 -22.66 -2.68
C GLY A 46 33.21 -22.22 -3.98
N SER A 47 34.49 -22.51 -4.16
CA SER A 47 35.20 -22.42 -5.44
C SER A 47 34.87 -23.65 -6.30
N GLY A 48 34.28 -23.45 -7.48
CA GLY A 48 34.08 -24.50 -8.47
C GLY A 48 33.77 -23.90 -9.84
N GLY A 49 34.78 -23.88 -10.71
CA GLY A 49 34.65 -23.43 -12.10
C GLY A 49 33.97 -24.46 -12.99
N ALA A 50 33.37 -23.96 -14.07
CA ALA A 50 33.14 -24.70 -15.30
C ALA A 50 33.03 -23.70 -16.46
N ASP A 51 34.08 -23.68 -17.29
CA ASP A 51 34.09 -23.03 -18.58
C ASP A 51 33.20 -23.86 -19.52
N GLY A 52 32.05 -23.30 -19.89
CA GLY A 52 31.10 -23.89 -20.84
C GLY A 52 30.55 -22.79 -21.73
N MET A 53 31.21 -22.57 -22.86
CA MET A 53 30.73 -21.71 -23.95
C MET A 53 29.78 -22.53 -24.82
N ASP A 54 28.48 -22.44 -24.53
CA ASP A 54 27.42 -22.78 -25.48
C ASP A 54 26.65 -21.48 -25.78
N GLU A 55 27.10 -20.80 -26.84
CA GLU A 55 26.39 -19.71 -27.51
C GLU A 55 25.16 -20.27 -28.22
N ASP A 56 24.05 -20.43 -27.49
CA ASP A 56 22.73 -20.53 -28.11
C ASP A 56 21.63 -20.05 -27.16
N THR A 57 21.60 -18.75 -26.89
CA THR A 57 20.45 -18.09 -26.29
C THR A 57 19.76 -17.22 -27.33
N GLY A 58 19.04 -17.90 -28.23
CA GLY A 58 17.76 -17.36 -28.71
C GLY A 58 16.86 -17.15 -27.49
N ALA A 59 17.11 -16.08 -26.74
CA ALA A 59 16.30 -15.65 -25.62
C ALA A 59 14.95 -15.23 -26.21
N GLU A 60 14.04 -16.19 -26.27
CA GLU A 60 12.62 -15.93 -26.49
C GLU A 60 12.21 -14.90 -25.46
N GLY A 61 11.92 -13.69 -25.96
CA GLY A 61 11.67 -12.53 -25.15
C GLY A 61 10.60 -12.85 -24.14
N GLY A 62 10.98 -12.84 -22.86
CA GLY A 62 10.06 -12.55 -21.76
C GLY A 62 9.60 -11.10 -21.94
N GLY A 63 8.75 -10.89 -22.94
CA GLY A 63 8.18 -9.59 -23.24
C GLY A 63 7.31 -9.20 -22.06
N THR A 64 7.59 -8.05 -21.48
CA THR A 64 6.61 -7.37 -20.64
C THR A 64 5.31 -7.23 -21.43
N ALA A 65 4.18 -7.48 -20.78
CA ALA A 65 2.90 -7.26 -21.45
C ALA A 65 2.64 -5.76 -21.52
N ASP A 66 2.20 -5.27 -22.68
CA ASP A 66 1.80 -3.87 -22.82
C ASP A 66 0.47 -3.56 -22.10
N GLU A 67 -0.37 -4.60 -21.93
CA GLU A 67 -1.70 -4.51 -21.36
C GLU A 67 -2.00 -5.74 -20.46
N PRO A 68 -2.72 -5.57 -19.35
CA PRO A 68 -3.16 -6.69 -18.52
C PRO A 68 -4.34 -7.42 -19.18
N THR A 69 -4.48 -8.72 -18.90
CA THR A 69 -5.64 -9.48 -19.34
C THR A 69 -6.88 -9.05 -18.54
N PRO A 70 -8.02 -8.73 -19.20
CA PRO A 70 -9.28 -8.45 -18.51
C PRO A 70 -9.74 -9.60 -17.60
N GLY A 71 -10.42 -9.25 -16.52
CA GLY A 71 -11.04 -10.23 -15.63
C GLY A 71 -10.96 -9.85 -14.16
N LEU A 72 -11.15 -10.84 -13.29
CA LEU A 72 -10.97 -10.71 -11.85
C LEU A 72 -9.50 -10.91 -11.50
N TRP A 73 -8.98 -10.10 -10.59
CA TRP A 73 -7.61 -10.11 -10.12
C TRP A 73 -7.56 -10.13 -8.60
N ILE A 74 -6.49 -10.73 -8.05
CA ILE A 74 -6.20 -10.82 -6.62
C ILE A 74 -5.04 -9.88 -6.31
N TYR A 75 -5.28 -8.93 -5.42
CA TYR A 75 -4.31 -8.00 -4.88
C TYR A 75 -3.69 -8.57 -3.60
N ALA A 76 -2.37 -8.46 -3.47
CA ALA A 76 -1.65 -8.78 -2.25
C ALA A 76 -0.51 -7.79 -2.01
N GLU A 77 -0.40 -7.29 -0.79
CA GLU A 77 0.73 -6.45 -0.41
C GLU A 77 2.01 -7.23 -0.19
N THR A 78 3.11 -6.66 -0.64
CA THR A 78 4.46 -7.20 -0.43
C THR A 78 5.17 -6.57 0.77
N GLY A 79 4.49 -5.64 1.45
CA GLY A 79 5.00 -4.89 2.59
C GLY A 79 5.20 -3.41 2.30
N GLN A 80 5.44 -2.68 3.39
CA GLN A 80 5.61 -1.23 3.40
C GLN A 80 7.05 -0.86 3.04
N SER A 81 7.22 0.16 2.19
CA SER A 81 8.55 0.63 1.79
C SER A 81 8.99 1.90 2.53
N THR A 82 8.07 2.84 2.78
CA THR A 82 8.31 4.06 3.55
C THR A 82 7.06 4.51 4.30
N ASN A 83 7.23 5.18 5.43
CA ASN A 83 6.13 5.77 6.19
C ASN A 83 6.61 7.00 6.99
N GLU A 84 6.26 8.19 6.50
CA GLU A 84 6.49 9.48 7.16
C GLU A 84 5.29 9.91 8.01
N CYS A 85 4.16 9.23 7.85
CA CYS A 85 2.96 9.41 8.63
C CYS A 85 3.04 8.55 9.90
N GLU A 86 3.90 8.92 10.85
CA GLU A 86 4.19 8.11 12.05
C GLU A 86 2.95 7.74 12.91
N PHE A 87 1.83 8.46 12.76
CA PHE A 87 0.57 8.14 13.42
C PHE A 87 -0.19 6.97 12.77
N LEU A 88 0.23 6.53 11.59
CA LEU A 88 -0.25 5.34 10.90
C LEU A 88 0.74 4.21 11.17
N ASP A 89 0.53 3.44 12.23
CA ASP A 89 1.41 2.31 12.56
C ASP A 89 1.53 1.29 11.40
N ASP A 90 0.45 1.12 10.63
CA ASP A 90 0.40 0.24 9.47
C ASP A 90 -0.57 0.74 8.39
N PRO A 91 -0.11 1.49 7.37
CA PRO A 91 -0.90 1.85 6.18
C PRO A 91 -1.29 0.67 5.25
N SER A 92 -1.13 -0.58 5.67
CA SER A 92 -1.55 -1.78 4.92
C SER A 92 -3.08 -1.85 4.73
N ASN A 93 -3.51 -2.04 3.50
CA ASN A 93 -4.85 -2.48 3.09
C ASN A 93 -4.98 -4.02 3.03
N GLY A 94 -3.86 -4.75 3.08
CA GLY A 94 -3.80 -6.19 3.16
C GLY A 94 -3.98 -6.91 1.81
N TRP A 95 -5.14 -7.56 1.62
CA TRP A 95 -5.45 -8.36 0.42
C TRP A 95 -6.89 -8.09 -0.05
N GLY A 96 -7.12 -8.20 -1.36
CA GLY A 96 -8.43 -7.91 -1.94
C GLY A 96 -8.61 -8.45 -3.34
N GLU A 97 -9.82 -8.31 -3.87
CA GLU A 97 -10.16 -8.63 -5.25
C GLU A 97 -10.48 -7.34 -6.02
N TYR A 98 -10.18 -7.30 -7.31
CA TYR A 98 -10.54 -6.18 -8.19
C TYR A 98 -10.78 -6.67 -9.62
N GLY A 99 -11.65 -5.97 -10.35
CA GLY A 99 -11.86 -6.17 -11.78
C GLY A 99 -10.89 -5.34 -12.62
N VAL A 100 -10.46 -5.89 -13.74
CA VAL A 100 -9.69 -5.20 -14.78
C VAL A 100 -10.44 -5.26 -16.11
N GLU A 101 -10.63 -4.10 -16.74
CA GLU A 101 -11.23 -3.96 -18.08
C GLU A 101 -10.30 -3.11 -18.96
N LEU A 102 -10.14 -3.45 -20.24
CA LEU A 102 -9.33 -2.61 -21.15
C LEU A 102 -10.11 -1.37 -21.60
N VAL A 103 -9.42 -0.24 -21.65
CA VAL A 103 -9.93 1.05 -22.15
C VAL A 103 -8.92 1.66 -23.14
N ASP A 104 -9.29 2.75 -23.80
CA ASP A 104 -8.37 3.40 -24.75
C ASP A 104 -7.14 3.95 -24.03
N GLY A 105 -5.95 3.42 -24.37
CA GLY A 105 -4.67 3.84 -23.78
C GLY A 105 -4.35 3.25 -22.40
N GLY A 106 -5.08 2.23 -21.94
CA GLY A 106 -4.78 1.54 -20.69
C GLY A 106 -5.88 0.62 -20.19
N PHE A 107 -6.14 0.63 -18.87
CA PHE A 107 -7.13 -0.25 -18.26
C PHE A 107 -7.88 0.43 -17.11
N ARG A 108 -9.12 0.02 -16.89
CA ARG A 108 -9.96 0.40 -15.76
C ARG A 108 -9.85 -0.63 -14.65
N VAL A 109 -9.60 -0.17 -13.43
CA VAL A 109 -9.69 -0.95 -12.20
C VAL A 109 -11.06 -0.73 -11.57
N THR A 110 -11.77 -1.81 -11.25
CA THR A 110 -12.99 -1.80 -10.43
C THR A 110 -12.69 -2.47 -9.09
N PRO A 111 -12.50 -1.70 -8.01
CA PRO A 111 -12.22 -2.27 -6.69
C PRO A 111 -13.36 -3.18 -6.18
N GLY A 112 -13.00 -4.22 -5.43
CA GLY A 112 -13.97 -5.16 -4.82
C GLY A 112 -14.62 -4.67 -3.53
N ASP A 113 -14.44 -3.41 -3.16
CA ASP A 113 -14.89 -2.78 -1.90
C ASP A 113 -15.95 -1.69 -2.10
N ASP A 114 -16.57 -1.64 -3.28
CA ASP A 114 -17.56 -0.65 -3.72
C ASP A 114 -17.01 0.78 -3.90
N THR A 115 -15.69 0.99 -3.85
CA THR A 115 -15.10 2.28 -4.24
C THR A 115 -15.22 2.51 -5.76
N GLU A 116 -15.19 3.79 -6.17
CA GLU A 116 -15.40 4.15 -7.58
C GLU A 116 -14.28 3.57 -8.48
N PRO A 117 -14.63 3.04 -9.67
CA PRO A 117 -13.65 2.60 -10.64
C PRO A 117 -12.75 3.75 -11.11
N PHE A 118 -11.51 3.43 -11.48
CA PHE A 118 -10.54 4.41 -11.98
C PHE A 118 -9.74 3.86 -13.16
N ASP A 119 -9.31 4.76 -14.05
CA ASP A 119 -8.58 4.42 -15.27
C ASP A 119 -7.08 4.63 -15.06
N CYS A 120 -6.28 3.65 -15.43
CA CYS A 120 -4.82 3.69 -15.45
C CYS A 120 -4.34 3.74 -16.89
N SER A 121 -3.26 4.48 -17.13
CA SER A 121 -2.55 4.43 -18.41
C SER A 121 -1.52 3.29 -18.38
N SER A 122 -1.29 2.63 -19.52
CA SER A 122 -0.26 1.61 -19.65
C SER A 122 0.52 1.75 -20.96
N GLY A 123 1.80 1.35 -20.93
CA GLY A 123 2.64 1.32 -22.13
C GLY A 123 4.06 0.88 -21.81
N GLY A 124 4.64 0.07 -22.71
CA GLY A 124 6.03 -0.40 -22.59
C GLY A 124 6.28 -1.24 -21.34
N GLY A 125 5.28 -2.01 -20.90
CA GLY A 125 5.37 -2.85 -19.70
C GLY A 125 5.17 -2.14 -18.37
N SER A 126 4.90 -0.83 -18.37
CA SER A 126 4.61 -0.04 -17.16
C SER A 126 3.18 0.48 -17.16
N PHE A 127 2.67 0.81 -15.99
CA PHE A 127 1.38 1.48 -15.82
C PHE A 127 1.42 2.54 -14.72
N GLU A 128 0.54 3.52 -14.85
CA GLU A 128 0.35 4.60 -13.89
C GLU A 128 -1.14 4.93 -13.79
N CYS A 129 -1.65 4.99 -12.57
CA CYS A 129 -3.00 5.41 -12.25
C CYS A 129 -2.97 6.80 -11.63
N PRO A 130 -3.86 7.72 -12.03
CA PRO A 130 -3.89 9.08 -11.51
C PRO A 130 -4.16 9.09 -10.01
N GLN A 131 -3.71 10.15 -9.34
CA GLN A 131 -4.00 10.40 -7.94
C GLN A 131 -5.52 10.42 -7.70
N ARG A 132 -5.97 9.73 -6.65
CA ARG A 132 -7.38 9.66 -6.26
C ARG A 132 -7.55 9.83 -4.76
N LEU A 133 -8.72 10.34 -4.35
CA LEU A 133 -9.13 10.38 -2.95
C LEU A 133 -9.54 8.97 -2.50
N GLN A 134 -8.80 8.39 -1.56
CA GLN A 134 -9.08 7.07 -0.98
C GLN A 134 -9.96 7.20 0.27
N GLU A 135 -9.66 8.14 1.14
CA GLU A 135 -10.39 8.37 2.38
C GLU A 135 -10.42 9.86 2.73
N GLU A 136 -11.52 10.30 3.33
CA GLU A 136 -11.67 11.65 3.87
C GLU A 136 -12.24 11.56 5.29
N VAL A 137 -11.63 12.30 6.22
CA VAL A 137 -12.10 12.38 7.59
C VAL A 137 -12.23 13.84 8.02
N MET A 138 -13.44 14.21 8.42
CA MET A 138 -13.75 15.54 8.94
C MET A 138 -13.72 15.55 10.47
N ALA A 139 -12.98 16.48 11.05
CA ALA A 139 -12.86 16.65 12.50
C ALA A 139 -12.74 18.14 12.85
N GLY A 140 -13.76 18.71 13.48
CA GLY A 140 -13.76 20.15 13.80
C GLY A 140 -13.76 21.03 12.55
N GLY A 141 -12.89 22.03 12.49
CA GLY A 141 -12.69 22.92 11.34
C GLY A 141 -11.66 22.41 10.32
N THR A 142 -11.34 21.11 10.35
CA THR A 142 -10.32 20.48 9.49
C THR A 142 -10.85 19.23 8.79
N THR A 143 -10.25 18.95 7.63
CA THR A 143 -10.47 17.75 6.83
C THR A 143 -9.11 17.11 6.55
N LEU A 144 -8.96 15.84 6.90
CA LEU A 144 -7.82 15.02 6.51
C LEU A 144 -8.22 14.19 5.28
N GLN A 145 -7.40 14.22 4.24
CA GLN A 145 -7.62 13.44 3.03
C GLN A 145 -6.43 12.52 2.80
N VAL A 146 -6.72 11.26 2.48
CA VAL A 146 -5.72 10.28 2.02
C VAL A 146 -5.82 10.20 0.50
N LEU A 147 -4.81 10.72 -0.17
CA LEU A 147 -4.68 10.68 -1.62
C LEU A 147 -3.75 9.53 -2.01
N VAL A 148 -4.11 8.75 -3.03
CA VAL A 148 -3.33 7.59 -3.46
C VAL A 148 -3.03 7.69 -4.95
N THR A 149 -1.76 7.53 -5.30
CA THR A 149 -1.27 7.31 -6.67
C THR A 149 -0.76 5.88 -6.78
N ILE A 150 -0.88 5.26 -7.96
CA ILE A 150 -0.41 3.89 -8.17
C ILE A 150 0.49 3.86 -9.40
N GLU A 151 1.67 3.28 -9.25
CA GLU A 151 2.62 3.04 -10.35
C GLU A 151 3.06 1.58 -10.32
N GLY A 152 3.35 1.01 -11.49
CA GLY A 152 3.80 -0.37 -11.54
C GLY A 152 4.22 -0.87 -12.91
N THR A 153 4.39 -2.19 -12.98
CA THR A 153 4.85 -2.94 -14.14
C THR A 153 3.97 -4.16 -14.39
N LEU A 154 3.92 -4.57 -15.66
CA LEU A 154 3.24 -5.76 -16.17
C LEU A 154 4.31 -6.76 -16.65
N PRO A 155 4.94 -7.52 -15.74
CA PRO A 155 5.90 -8.55 -16.12
C PRO A 155 5.29 -9.58 -17.07
N MET A 156 3.97 -9.85 -16.95
CA MET A 156 3.19 -10.73 -17.82
C MET A 156 1.75 -10.20 -17.91
N ALA A 157 0.98 -10.65 -18.91
CA ALA A 157 -0.41 -10.19 -19.06
C ALA A 157 -1.31 -10.57 -17.87
N ASP A 158 -0.96 -11.63 -17.13
CA ASP A 158 -1.70 -12.15 -15.97
C ASP A 158 -1.02 -11.85 -14.62
N ALA A 159 0.03 -11.01 -14.61
CA ALA A 159 0.75 -10.63 -13.40
C ALA A 159 1.16 -9.16 -13.41
N MET A 160 0.99 -8.47 -12.29
CA MET A 160 1.43 -7.09 -12.08
C MET A 160 2.18 -6.93 -10.76
N ALA A 161 3.09 -5.96 -10.72
CA ALA A 161 3.76 -5.54 -9.50
C ALA A 161 3.82 -4.02 -9.48
N GLY A 162 3.60 -3.39 -8.33
CA GLY A 162 3.57 -1.95 -8.24
C GLY A 162 3.75 -1.41 -6.83
N THR A 163 3.61 -0.10 -6.71
CA THR A 163 3.64 0.64 -5.46
C THR A 163 2.44 1.57 -5.40
N GLN A 164 1.75 1.57 -4.25
CA GLN A 164 0.79 2.60 -3.90
C GLN A 164 1.52 3.67 -3.11
N LEU A 165 1.41 4.91 -3.57
CA LEU A 165 1.96 6.09 -2.92
C LEU A 165 0.81 6.84 -2.26
N GLY A 166 0.77 6.79 -0.93
CA GLY A 166 -0.21 7.51 -0.12
C GLY A 166 0.33 8.86 0.33
N GLU A 167 -0.51 9.89 0.27
CA GLU A 167 -0.25 11.22 0.81
C GLU A 167 -1.41 11.60 1.72
N VAL A 168 -1.11 11.97 2.97
CA VAL A 168 -2.12 12.53 3.88
C VAL A 168 -2.00 14.04 3.85
N VAL A 169 -3.02 14.72 3.35
CA VAL A 169 -3.11 16.17 3.33
C VAL A 169 -4.12 16.65 4.37
N CYS A 170 -3.90 17.85 4.91
CA CYS A 170 -4.85 18.52 5.79
C CYS A 170 -5.32 19.82 5.18
N GLU A 171 -6.64 20.02 5.18
CA GLU A 171 -7.28 21.26 4.79
C GLU A 171 -8.09 21.84 5.97
N GLY A 172 -8.08 23.16 6.15
CA GLY A 172 -8.88 23.84 7.17
C GLY A 172 -8.09 24.69 8.15
N SER A 173 -8.79 25.29 9.12
CA SER A 173 -8.18 26.21 10.10
C SER A 173 -7.40 25.49 11.19
N ASP A 174 -7.71 24.21 11.43
CA ASP A 174 -7.21 23.47 12.58
C ASP A 174 -6.07 22.50 12.20
N CYS A 175 -5.48 22.61 11.01
CA CYS A 175 -4.41 21.71 10.57
C CYS A 175 -3.16 21.76 11.45
N ALA A 176 -2.76 22.95 11.91
CA ALA A 176 -1.64 23.08 12.85
C ALA A 176 -1.92 22.37 14.20
N LEU A 177 -3.19 22.31 14.62
CA LEU A 177 -3.59 21.55 15.80
C LEU A 177 -3.59 20.05 15.49
N ALA A 178 -4.05 19.63 14.30
CA ALA A 178 -4.02 18.24 13.87
C ALA A 178 -2.59 17.69 13.83
N GLU A 179 -1.64 18.42 13.24
CA GLU A 179 -0.20 18.07 13.26
C GLU A 179 0.31 17.84 14.69
N GLN A 180 -0.02 18.74 15.61
CA GLN A 180 0.40 18.63 17.02
C GLN A 180 -0.23 17.42 17.71
N LEU A 181 -1.49 17.09 17.42
CA LEU A 181 -2.18 15.93 18.01
C LEU A 181 -1.70 14.61 17.43
N LEU A 182 -1.40 14.58 16.13
CA LEU A 182 -0.90 13.40 15.43
C LEU A 182 0.61 13.20 15.64
N GLY A 183 1.33 14.22 16.10
CA GLY A 183 2.78 14.15 16.28
C GLY A 183 3.55 14.10 14.97
N THR A 184 2.97 14.56 13.86
CA THR A 184 3.61 14.60 12.53
C THR A 184 3.40 15.94 11.85
N THR A 185 4.16 16.21 10.78
CA THR A 185 3.94 17.36 9.89
C THR A 185 3.09 16.91 8.70
N LEU A 186 2.15 17.74 8.26
CA LEU A 186 1.32 17.49 7.09
C LEU A 186 1.67 18.47 5.95
N PRO A 187 1.72 18.02 4.69
CA PRO A 187 1.45 16.65 4.25
C PRO A 187 2.56 15.66 4.67
N CYS A 188 2.17 14.41 4.89
CA CYS A 188 3.10 13.29 5.09
C CYS A 188 2.80 12.21 4.05
N SER A 189 3.79 11.38 3.73
CA SER A 189 3.65 10.31 2.73
C SER A 189 3.93 8.91 3.28
N PHE A 190 3.39 7.91 2.62
CA PHE A 190 3.72 6.50 2.84
C PHE A 190 3.72 5.74 1.51
N SER A 191 4.37 4.58 1.48
CA SER A 191 4.37 3.72 0.30
C SER A 191 4.22 2.25 0.65
N VAL A 192 3.39 1.56 -0.14
CA VAL A 192 3.07 0.14 0.04
C VAL A 192 3.29 -0.59 -1.28
N GLY A 193 4.20 -1.56 -1.28
CA GLY A 193 4.41 -2.43 -2.44
C GLY A 193 3.29 -3.47 -2.56
N PHE A 194 2.95 -3.86 -3.79
CA PHE A 194 1.95 -4.89 -4.04
C PHE A 194 2.25 -5.74 -5.27
N THR A 195 1.64 -6.91 -5.31
CA THR A 195 1.47 -7.75 -6.50
C THR A 195 -0.01 -7.93 -6.83
N GLY A 196 -0.29 -8.15 -8.10
CA GLY A 196 -1.60 -8.53 -8.60
C GLY A 196 -1.50 -9.75 -9.51
N GLU A 197 -2.38 -10.72 -9.34
CA GLU A 197 -2.45 -11.92 -10.18
C GLU A 197 -3.87 -12.14 -10.68
N ARG A 198 -4.03 -12.57 -11.94
CA ARG A 198 -5.36 -12.86 -12.48
C ARG A 198 -5.96 -14.07 -11.75
N ALA A 199 -7.20 -13.94 -11.30
CA ALA A 199 -7.88 -15.03 -10.63
C ALA A 199 -8.07 -16.22 -11.60
N GLY A 200 -7.50 -17.37 -11.24
CA GLY A 200 -7.62 -18.61 -12.00
C GLY A 200 -6.62 -18.79 -13.15
N SER A 201 -5.57 -17.97 -13.22
CA SER A 201 -4.39 -18.24 -14.07
C SER A 201 -3.47 -19.32 -13.52
#